data_AF-A0A4R0H604-F1
#
_entry.id   AF-A0A4R0H604-F1
#
_cell.length_a   1.000
_cell.length_b   1.000
_cell.length_c   1.000
_cell.angle_alpha   90.00
_cell.angle_beta   90.00
_cell.angle_gamma   90.00
#
_symmetry.space_group_name_H-M   'P 1'
#
loop_
_entity.id
_entity.type
_entity.pdbx_description
1 polymer ?
#
loop_
_entity_poly.entity_id
_entity_poly.type
_entity_poly.pdbx_seq_one_letter_code
_entity_poly.pdbx_strand_id
1 'polypeptide(L)'
;MTLPLTLTAGIAVFDREASQFVHQQDADRQFRSASVVKLLIALDFFWDRGPEYDVPPADRERLEVMLRSSDDDAASYYWEQLGGAAVVDRMVERLGLTHTAGPPASHPGFWGYVAITAADTVRIYRYLLEDAPVSVREYVMGQLHQATRHGTDGFDQYFGIASVFETGYSIKQGWSGFHGSSGYRSDKAKPQSVVDLVNDALHTTGTVGADDRSIVAVFTLHPSGTPYEQAYAAVTQLTAGLTVPGGVRVPASGQ
;
A
#
# COMPACT_ATOMS: atom_id res chain seq x y z
N MET A 1 -19.65 23.55 4.82
CA MET A 1 -19.96 22.32 4.07
C MET A 1 -19.82 21.16 5.04
N THR A 2 -20.94 20.61 5.49
CA THR A 2 -21.01 19.55 6.49
C THR A 2 -20.43 18.27 5.90
N LEU A 3 -19.36 17.72 6.49
CA LEU A 3 -18.84 16.38 6.18
C LEU A 3 -19.96 15.35 6.37
N PRO A 4 -20.48 14.66 5.33
CA PRO A 4 -21.37 13.55 5.56
C PRO A 4 -20.58 12.23 5.57
N LEU A 5 -20.88 11.42 6.59
CA LEU A 5 -20.62 9.98 6.71
C LEU A 5 -19.17 9.58 7.06
N THR A 6 -19.05 8.77 8.11
CA THR A 6 -17.85 8.45 8.88
C THR A 6 -16.74 7.79 8.04
N LEU A 7 -15.78 8.58 7.59
CA LEU A 7 -14.47 8.10 7.14
C LEU A 7 -13.80 7.35 8.29
N THR A 8 -13.48 6.07 8.10
CA THR A 8 -12.61 5.34 9.03
C THR A 8 -11.18 5.44 8.53
N ALA A 9 -10.23 5.77 9.41
CA ALA A 9 -8.83 5.88 9.03
C ALA A 9 -7.89 5.26 10.07
N GLY A 10 -6.85 4.59 9.57
CA GLY A 10 -5.69 4.14 10.35
C GLY A 10 -4.45 4.79 9.75
N ILE A 11 -3.65 5.46 10.59
CA ILE A 11 -2.57 6.33 10.16
C ILE A 11 -1.32 6.05 10.99
N ALA A 12 -0.18 5.97 10.32
CA ALA A 12 1.12 5.99 10.93
C ALA A 12 2.09 6.84 10.09
N VAL A 13 2.86 7.71 10.76
CA VAL A 13 4.00 8.42 10.17
C VAL A 13 5.21 8.18 11.05
N PHE A 14 6.28 7.66 10.46
CA PHE A 14 7.53 7.33 11.13
C PHE A 14 8.67 8.14 10.54
N ASP A 15 9.37 8.90 11.37
CA ASP A 15 10.60 9.62 11.00
C ASP A 15 11.79 8.69 11.25
N ARG A 16 12.45 8.26 10.17
CA ARG A 16 13.58 7.32 10.25
C ARG A 16 14.81 7.93 10.89
N GLU A 17 15.09 9.21 10.62
CA GLU A 17 16.24 9.91 11.21
C GLU A 17 16.10 10.01 12.73
N ALA A 18 14.90 10.31 13.21
CA ALA A 18 14.59 10.36 14.64
C ALA A 18 14.25 8.98 15.23
N SER A 19 14.12 7.96 14.39
CA SER A 19 13.73 6.59 14.76
C SER A 19 12.47 6.52 15.64
N GLN A 20 11.46 7.34 15.31
CA GLN A 20 10.21 7.42 16.10
C GLN A 20 8.99 7.69 15.23
N PHE A 21 7.83 7.24 15.71
CA PHE A 21 6.56 7.68 15.15
C PHE A 21 6.30 9.14 15.52
N VAL A 22 6.05 9.97 14.51
CA VAL A 22 5.64 11.38 14.68
C VAL A 22 4.12 11.55 14.62
N HIS A 23 3.41 10.53 14.14
CA HIS A 23 1.95 10.47 14.19
C HIS A 23 1.47 9.01 14.20
N GLN A 24 0.48 8.71 15.04
CA GLN A 24 -0.26 7.44 15.03
C GLN A 24 -1.73 7.72 15.35
N GLN A 25 -2.63 7.13 14.58
CA GLN A 25 -4.07 7.14 14.82
C GLN A 25 -4.62 5.77 14.39
N ASP A 26 -5.24 5.02 15.29
CA ASP A 26 -5.75 3.67 15.00
C ASP A 26 -4.74 2.80 14.22
N ALA A 27 -3.45 2.93 14.55
CA ALA A 27 -2.37 2.42 13.71
C ALA A 27 -2.34 0.88 13.62
N ASP A 28 -2.89 0.19 14.62
CA ASP A 28 -3.03 -1.27 14.68
C ASP A 28 -4.40 -1.76 14.20
N ARG A 29 -5.28 -0.86 13.73
CA ARG A 29 -6.56 -1.26 13.14
C ARG A 29 -6.31 -1.99 11.81
N GLN A 30 -6.92 -3.15 11.65
CA GLN A 30 -6.84 -3.93 10.41
C GLN A 30 -7.73 -3.33 9.31
N PHE A 31 -7.16 -3.25 8.12
CA PHE A 31 -7.81 -2.90 6.86
C PHE A 31 -7.55 -4.02 5.87
N ARG A 32 -8.45 -4.20 4.89
CA ARG A 32 -8.08 -5.00 3.72
C ARG A 32 -6.96 -4.26 2.97
N SER A 33 -5.92 -4.96 2.57
CA SER A 33 -4.72 -4.34 2.01
C SER A 33 -4.95 -3.70 0.64
N ALA A 34 -5.93 -4.22 -0.11
CA ALA A 34 -5.97 -4.05 -1.56
C ALA A 34 -4.54 -4.30 -2.13
N SER A 35 -4.08 -3.43 -3.03
CA SER A 35 -2.77 -3.55 -3.68
C SER A 35 -1.55 -3.29 -2.81
N VAL A 36 -1.70 -2.90 -1.53
CA VAL A 36 -0.53 -2.72 -0.63
C VAL A 36 0.18 -4.05 -0.35
N VAL A 37 -0.54 -5.18 -0.38
CA VAL A 37 0.04 -6.54 -0.21
C VAL A 37 1.11 -6.87 -1.26
N LYS A 38 1.12 -6.19 -2.41
CA LYS A 38 2.13 -6.39 -3.45
C LYS A 38 3.56 -6.11 -2.93
N LEU A 39 3.72 -5.34 -1.85
CA LEU A 39 4.99 -5.20 -1.12
C LEU A 39 5.44 -6.54 -0.51
N LEU A 40 4.53 -7.27 0.14
CA LEU A 40 4.81 -8.59 0.72
C LEU A 40 5.12 -9.63 -0.36
N ILE A 41 4.37 -9.59 -1.47
CA ILE A 41 4.61 -10.47 -2.63
C ILE A 41 6.02 -10.22 -3.21
N ALA A 42 6.41 -8.96 -3.40
CA ALA A 42 7.74 -8.62 -3.90
C ALA A 42 8.84 -9.03 -2.93
N LEU A 43 8.68 -8.76 -1.63
CA LEU A 43 9.65 -9.18 -0.60
C LEU A 43 9.82 -10.69 -0.54
N ASP A 44 8.72 -11.44 -0.58
CA ASP A 44 8.77 -12.90 -0.58
C ASP A 44 9.43 -13.46 -1.85
N PHE A 45 9.18 -12.84 -3.02
CA PHE A 45 9.92 -13.15 -4.24
C PHE A 45 11.43 -13.01 -4.03
N PHE A 46 11.92 -11.95 -3.39
CA PHE A 46 13.37 -11.77 -3.23
C PHE A 46 14.01 -12.60 -2.10
N TRP A 47 13.22 -13.03 -1.11
CA TRP A 47 13.74 -13.43 0.20
C TRP A 47 14.87 -14.47 0.17
N ASP A 48 14.67 -15.56 -0.57
CA ASP A 48 15.61 -16.70 -0.58
C ASP A 48 16.54 -16.72 -1.81
N ARG A 49 16.53 -15.64 -2.61
CA ARG A 49 17.28 -15.56 -3.87
C ARG A 49 18.68 -14.96 -3.72
N GLY A 50 18.95 -14.30 -2.59
CA GLY A 50 20.24 -13.69 -2.28
C GLY A 50 20.49 -12.37 -3.02
N PRO A 51 21.49 -11.56 -2.58
CA PRO A 51 21.74 -10.22 -3.12
C PRO A 51 22.24 -10.20 -4.56
N GLU A 52 22.85 -11.29 -5.03
CA GLU A 52 23.41 -11.43 -6.39
C GLU A 52 22.41 -12.01 -7.40
N TYR A 53 21.16 -12.23 -6.99
CA TYR A 53 20.14 -12.75 -7.90
C TYR A 53 19.88 -11.79 -9.05
N ASP A 54 20.23 -12.22 -10.26
CA ASP A 54 19.85 -11.51 -11.46
C ASP A 54 18.39 -11.81 -11.79
N VAL A 55 17.52 -10.80 -11.59
CA VAL A 55 16.09 -10.90 -11.89
C VAL A 55 15.92 -11.13 -13.39
N PRO A 56 15.38 -12.30 -13.81
CA PRO A 56 15.19 -12.61 -15.22
C PRO A 56 14.32 -11.54 -15.90
N PRO A 57 14.52 -11.27 -17.21
CA PRO A 57 13.79 -10.21 -17.91
C PRO A 57 12.27 -10.27 -17.75
N ALA A 58 11.67 -11.46 -17.83
CA ALA A 58 10.23 -11.65 -17.66
C ALA A 58 9.74 -11.31 -16.25
N ASP A 59 10.54 -11.64 -15.22
CA ASP A 59 10.20 -11.30 -13.85
C ASP A 59 10.38 -9.81 -13.58
N ARG A 60 11.40 -9.20 -14.21
CA ARG A 60 11.66 -7.77 -14.13
C ARG A 60 10.49 -6.97 -14.65
N GLU A 61 10.04 -7.26 -15.87
CA GLU A 61 8.88 -6.62 -16.51
C GLU A 61 7.63 -6.74 -15.63
N ARG A 62 7.37 -7.94 -15.10
CA ARG A 62 6.20 -8.22 -14.26
C ARG A 62 6.26 -7.50 -12.90
N LEU A 63 7.42 -7.50 -12.23
CA LEU A 63 7.60 -6.78 -10.98
C LEU A 63 7.52 -5.26 -11.18
N GLU A 64 8.05 -4.73 -12.29
CA GLU A 64 7.99 -3.31 -12.64
C GLU A 64 6.53 -2.84 -12.71
N VAL A 65 5.71 -3.50 -13.51
CA VAL A 65 4.31 -3.10 -13.70
C VAL A 65 3.46 -3.37 -12.44
N MET A 66 3.75 -4.42 -11.67
CA MET A 66 3.12 -4.70 -10.38
C MET A 66 3.37 -3.61 -9.35
N LEU A 67 4.60 -3.09 -9.28
CA LEU A 67 4.98 -2.09 -8.27
C LEU A 67 4.63 -0.68 -8.71
N ARG A 68 4.85 -0.32 -9.99
CA ARG A 68 4.62 1.04 -10.52
C ARG A 68 3.16 1.31 -10.84
N SER A 69 2.53 0.41 -11.59
CA SER A 69 1.16 0.56 -12.12
C SER A 69 0.16 -0.35 -11.41
N SER A 70 0.57 -0.97 -10.30
CA SER A 70 -0.28 -1.79 -9.46
C SER A 70 -0.97 -2.96 -10.18
N ASP A 71 -0.32 -3.54 -11.19
CA ASP A 71 -0.94 -4.56 -12.04
C ASP A 71 -1.39 -5.82 -11.28
N ASP A 72 -2.62 -6.24 -11.54
CA ASP A 72 -3.29 -7.34 -10.84
C ASP A 72 -2.97 -8.71 -11.43
N ASP A 73 -2.73 -8.82 -12.73
CA ASP A 73 -2.33 -10.07 -13.37
C ASP A 73 -0.91 -10.45 -12.91
N ALA A 74 -0.01 -9.47 -12.84
CA ALA A 74 1.33 -9.62 -12.29
C ALA A 74 1.32 -10.06 -10.82
N ALA A 75 0.46 -9.47 -9.99
CA ALA A 75 0.32 -9.88 -8.59
C ALA A 75 -0.30 -11.27 -8.45
N SER A 76 -1.32 -11.59 -9.24
CA SER A 76 -1.98 -12.90 -9.21
C SER A 76 -1.01 -14.00 -9.66
N TYR A 77 -0.18 -13.74 -10.67
CA TYR A 77 0.90 -14.63 -11.08
C TYR A 77 1.82 -14.95 -9.90
N TYR A 78 2.38 -13.95 -9.22
CA TYR A 78 3.30 -14.20 -8.11
C TYR A 78 2.60 -14.78 -6.89
N TRP A 79 1.35 -14.39 -6.61
CA TRP A 79 0.55 -14.99 -5.57
C TRP A 79 0.43 -16.51 -5.79
N GLU A 80 0.05 -16.94 -6.99
CA GLU A 80 -0.05 -18.37 -7.32
C GLU A 80 1.31 -19.07 -7.27
N GLN A 81 2.34 -18.50 -7.91
CA GLN A 81 3.68 -19.10 -7.96
C GLN A 81 4.33 -19.25 -6.59
N LEU A 82 4.07 -18.33 -5.66
CA LEU A 82 4.65 -18.31 -4.32
C LEU A 82 3.79 -19.04 -3.27
N GLY A 83 2.74 -19.75 -3.69
CA GLY A 83 1.92 -20.59 -2.80
C GLY A 83 0.78 -19.86 -2.09
N GLY A 84 0.31 -18.74 -2.65
CA GLY A 84 -0.87 -18.00 -2.21
C GLY A 84 -0.71 -17.39 -0.82
N ALA A 85 -1.64 -17.68 0.08
CA ALA A 85 -1.66 -17.14 1.44
C ALA A 85 -0.37 -17.46 2.24
N ALA A 86 0.39 -18.49 1.85
CA ALA A 86 1.68 -18.81 2.47
C ALA A 86 2.73 -17.69 2.31
N VAL A 87 2.58 -16.81 1.31
CA VAL A 87 3.37 -15.56 1.19
C VAL A 87 3.20 -14.70 2.44
N VAL A 88 1.96 -14.56 2.91
CA VAL A 88 1.63 -13.73 4.07
C VAL A 88 2.17 -14.35 5.34
N ASP A 89 2.00 -15.66 5.53
CA ASP A 89 2.50 -16.37 6.71
C ASP A 89 4.03 -16.21 6.86
N ARG A 90 4.77 -16.41 5.76
CA ARG A 90 6.23 -16.21 5.75
C ARG A 90 6.60 -14.77 6.07
N MET A 91 5.96 -13.79 5.44
CA MET A 91 6.28 -12.38 5.66
C MET A 91 5.89 -11.88 7.05
N VAL A 92 4.81 -12.39 7.63
CA VAL A 92 4.40 -12.13 9.01
C VAL A 92 5.51 -12.56 9.98
N GLU A 93 6.01 -13.79 9.84
CA GLU A 93 7.10 -14.31 10.66
C GLU A 93 8.39 -13.53 10.45
N ARG A 94 8.80 -13.36 9.19
CA ARG A 94 10.08 -12.76 8.79
C ARG A 94 10.19 -11.27 9.15
N LEU A 95 9.10 -10.52 9.10
CA LEU A 95 9.07 -9.07 9.37
C LEU A 95 8.51 -8.72 10.76
N GLY A 96 8.07 -9.73 11.53
CA GLY A 96 7.43 -9.50 12.83
C GLY A 96 6.14 -8.68 12.73
N LEU A 97 5.31 -8.93 11.70
CA LEU A 97 4.05 -8.22 11.52
C LEU A 97 3.02 -8.74 12.52
N THR A 98 2.49 -7.88 13.36
CA THR A 98 1.71 -8.29 14.55
C THR A 98 0.21 -8.42 14.30
N HIS A 99 -0.29 -7.76 13.26
CA HIS A 99 -1.71 -7.68 12.94
C HIS A 99 -1.97 -7.94 11.45
N THR A 100 -0.96 -8.31 10.67
CA THR A 100 -1.14 -8.77 9.29
C THR A 100 -1.59 -10.22 9.27
N ALA A 101 -2.60 -10.55 8.45
CA ALA A 101 -3.10 -11.91 8.31
C ALA A 101 -3.55 -12.20 6.88
N GLY A 102 -3.47 -13.47 6.47
CA GLY A 102 -3.93 -13.92 5.16
C GLY A 102 -5.41 -13.59 4.89
N PRO A 103 -5.85 -13.66 3.62
CA PRO A 103 -7.25 -13.43 3.29
C PRO A 103 -8.16 -14.49 3.97
N PRO A 104 -9.48 -14.26 4.04
CA PRO A 104 -10.41 -15.25 4.58
C PRO A 104 -10.19 -16.63 3.93
N ALA A 105 -10.22 -17.70 4.73
CA ALA A 105 -9.96 -19.07 4.25
C ALA A 105 -10.94 -19.53 3.15
N SER A 106 -12.12 -18.92 3.06
CA SER A 106 -13.09 -19.15 1.98
C SER A 106 -12.72 -18.44 0.66
N HIS A 107 -11.74 -17.54 0.69
CA HIS A 107 -11.30 -16.69 -0.43
C HIS A 107 -9.75 -16.66 -0.55
N PRO A 108 -9.07 -17.82 -0.59
CA PRO A 108 -7.61 -17.87 -0.52
C PRO A 108 -6.90 -17.24 -1.74
N GLY A 109 -7.59 -17.10 -2.88
CA GLY A 109 -7.08 -16.42 -4.07
C GLY A 109 -7.21 -14.89 -4.05
N PHE A 110 -7.92 -14.33 -3.06
CA PHE A 110 -8.21 -12.90 -3.00
C PHE A 110 -7.09 -12.18 -2.23
N TRP A 111 -5.90 -12.08 -2.82
CA TRP A 111 -4.73 -11.45 -2.19
C TRP A 111 -5.03 -10.04 -1.66
N GLY A 112 -5.93 -9.29 -2.31
CA GLY A 112 -6.32 -7.94 -1.87
C GLY A 112 -7.12 -7.90 -0.56
N TYR A 113 -7.59 -9.06 -0.07
CA TYR A 113 -8.30 -9.20 1.20
C TYR A 113 -7.37 -9.48 2.38
N VAL A 114 -6.05 -9.53 2.16
CA VAL A 114 -5.06 -9.61 3.26
C VAL A 114 -5.34 -8.51 4.27
N ALA A 115 -5.44 -8.89 5.54
CA ALA A 115 -5.54 -7.92 6.62
C ALA A 115 -4.18 -7.28 6.84
N ILE A 116 -4.11 -5.96 6.92
CA ILE A 116 -2.89 -5.19 7.15
C ILE A 116 -3.20 -3.95 7.99
N THR A 117 -2.18 -3.38 8.63
CA THR A 117 -2.31 -2.18 9.46
C THR A 117 -1.33 -1.09 9.05
N ALA A 118 -1.56 0.15 9.48
CA ALA A 118 -0.61 1.25 9.24
C ALA A 118 0.73 1.00 9.95
N ALA A 119 0.70 0.47 11.18
CA ALA A 119 1.91 0.13 11.94
C ALA A 119 2.73 -0.99 11.28
N ASP A 120 2.08 -2.08 10.82
CA ASP A 120 2.77 -3.15 10.11
C ASP A 120 3.27 -2.69 8.74
N THR A 121 2.58 -1.77 8.07
CA THR A 121 3.06 -1.15 6.83
C THR A 121 4.34 -0.36 7.06
N VAL A 122 4.44 0.37 8.18
CA VAL A 122 5.69 1.01 8.59
C VAL A 122 6.79 -0.03 8.83
N ARG A 123 6.50 -1.16 9.48
CA ARG A 123 7.50 -2.25 9.66
C ARG A 123 8.01 -2.80 8.32
N ILE A 124 7.13 -2.96 7.32
CA ILE A 124 7.51 -3.41 5.96
C ILE A 124 8.49 -2.43 5.32
N TYR A 125 8.18 -1.12 5.33
CA TYR A 125 9.07 -0.11 4.75
C TYR A 125 10.37 0.04 5.54
N ARG A 126 10.34 -0.09 6.87
CA ARG A 126 11.55 -0.07 7.68
C ARG A 126 12.48 -1.22 7.31
N TYR A 127 11.97 -2.45 7.22
CA TYR A 127 12.78 -3.58 6.74
C TYR A 127 13.38 -3.29 5.36
N LEU A 128 12.55 -2.85 4.39
CA LEU A 128 13.01 -2.50 3.04
C LEU A 128 14.16 -1.50 3.05
N LEU A 129 14.09 -0.47 3.91
CA LEU A 129 15.02 0.64 3.92
C LEU A 129 16.25 0.41 4.81
N GLU A 130 16.11 -0.35 5.89
CA GLU A 130 17.11 -0.50 6.96
C GLU A 130 17.84 -1.85 6.89
N ASP A 131 17.15 -2.94 6.55
CA ASP A 131 17.64 -4.30 6.77
C ASP A 131 17.73 -5.16 5.49
N ALA A 132 16.90 -4.88 4.48
CA ALA A 132 16.89 -5.65 3.23
C ALA A 132 18.26 -5.55 2.52
N PRO A 133 18.68 -6.60 1.79
CA PRO A 133 19.88 -6.52 0.96
C PRO A 133 19.83 -5.32 0.03
N VAL A 134 20.95 -4.62 -0.15
CA VAL A 134 21.00 -3.35 -0.90
C VAL A 134 20.38 -3.46 -2.29
N SER A 135 20.65 -4.55 -3.02
CA SER A 135 20.07 -4.79 -4.34
C SER A 135 18.55 -4.94 -4.32
N VAL A 136 17.98 -5.54 -3.28
CA VAL A 136 16.52 -5.66 -3.09
C VAL A 136 15.91 -4.31 -2.74
N ARG A 137 16.53 -3.56 -1.82
CA ARG A 137 16.10 -2.20 -1.45
C ARG A 137 16.07 -1.29 -2.67
N GLU A 138 17.19 -1.21 -3.40
CA GLU A 138 17.34 -0.38 -4.60
C GLU A 138 16.35 -0.78 -5.69
N TYR A 139 16.13 -2.08 -5.90
CA TYR A 139 15.16 -2.56 -6.86
C TYR A 139 13.74 -2.13 -6.47
N VAL A 140 13.28 -2.49 -5.28
CA VAL A 140 11.88 -2.27 -4.87
C VAL A 140 11.60 -0.78 -4.71
N MET A 141 12.40 -0.04 -3.93
CA MET A 141 12.19 1.39 -3.73
C MET A 141 12.36 2.16 -5.05
N GLY A 142 13.30 1.76 -5.90
CA GLY A 142 13.47 2.32 -7.24
C GLY A 142 12.22 2.17 -8.12
N GLN A 143 11.45 1.09 -7.96
CA GLN A 143 10.14 0.97 -8.62
C GLN A 143 9.09 1.90 -7.99
N LEU A 144 9.02 1.96 -6.66
CA LEU A 144 8.00 2.76 -5.96
C LEU A 144 8.19 4.28 -6.17
N HIS A 145 9.42 4.75 -6.37
CA HIS A 145 9.72 6.13 -6.78
C HIS A 145 9.28 6.45 -8.21
N GLN A 146 9.07 5.42 -9.04
CA GLN A 146 8.64 5.52 -10.43
C GLN A 146 7.18 5.10 -10.61
N ALA A 147 6.38 5.17 -9.54
CA ALA A 147 4.95 4.91 -9.63
C ALA A 147 4.31 5.73 -10.75
N THR A 148 3.48 5.09 -11.55
CA THR A 148 2.79 5.75 -12.66
C THR A 148 1.56 6.47 -12.14
N ARG A 149 1.11 7.53 -12.85
CA ARG A 149 -0.12 8.23 -12.44
C ARG A 149 -1.36 7.36 -12.46
N HIS A 150 -1.47 6.44 -13.41
CA HIS A 150 -2.62 5.56 -13.53
C HIS A 150 -2.20 4.11 -13.31
N GLY A 151 -3.01 3.36 -12.55
CA GLY A 151 -2.90 1.91 -12.51
C GLY A 151 -3.17 1.29 -13.88
N THR A 152 -2.84 0.01 -14.07
CA THR A 152 -3.16 -0.69 -15.33
C THR A 152 -4.67 -0.80 -15.59
N ASP A 153 -5.48 -0.66 -14.53
CA ASP A 153 -6.94 -0.56 -14.56
C ASP A 153 -7.47 0.87 -14.85
N GLY A 154 -6.58 1.84 -15.04
CA GLY A 154 -6.91 3.22 -15.41
C GLY A 154 -7.23 4.16 -14.24
N PHE A 155 -7.22 3.69 -12.99
CA PHE A 155 -7.46 4.55 -11.82
C PHE A 155 -6.29 5.51 -11.60
N ASP A 156 -6.58 6.80 -11.37
CA ASP A 156 -5.57 7.78 -10.98
C ASP A 156 -5.10 7.50 -9.55
N GLN A 157 -3.88 7.01 -9.40
CA GLN A 157 -3.28 6.62 -8.13
C GLN A 157 -2.43 7.74 -7.50
N TYR A 158 -2.48 8.98 -7.99
CA TYR A 158 -1.71 10.09 -7.41
C TYR A 158 -2.38 10.79 -6.22
N PHE A 159 -3.42 10.20 -5.63
CA PHE A 159 -4.00 10.70 -4.37
C PHE A 159 -3.04 10.60 -3.19
N GLY A 160 -3.33 11.32 -2.10
CA GLY A 160 -2.55 11.20 -0.87
C GLY A 160 -1.14 11.74 -1.05
N ILE A 161 -0.12 10.92 -0.79
CA ILE A 161 1.30 11.31 -0.80
C ILE A 161 1.67 12.04 -2.10
N ALA A 162 1.34 11.47 -3.26
CA ALA A 162 1.73 12.00 -4.56
C ALA A 162 1.03 13.32 -4.96
N SER A 163 -0.13 13.63 -4.35
CA SER A 163 -0.80 14.92 -4.53
C SER A 163 -0.30 15.98 -3.55
N VAL A 164 0.23 15.57 -2.41
CA VAL A 164 0.61 16.48 -1.32
C VAL A 164 2.06 16.94 -1.43
N PHE A 165 2.96 16.09 -1.92
CA PHE A 165 4.40 16.37 -1.95
C PHE A 165 4.93 16.49 -3.39
N GLU A 166 5.83 17.45 -3.63
CA GLU A 166 6.31 17.78 -4.99
C GLU A 166 7.25 16.71 -5.57
N THR A 167 8.24 16.30 -4.78
CA THR A 167 9.33 15.40 -5.19
C THR A 167 9.82 14.59 -4.00
N GLY A 168 10.68 13.60 -4.25
CA GLY A 168 11.31 12.80 -3.20
C GLY A 168 10.32 11.92 -2.44
N TYR A 169 9.28 11.43 -3.12
CA TYR A 169 8.38 10.43 -2.57
C TYR A 169 8.47 9.11 -3.34
N SER A 170 8.08 8.03 -2.68
CA SER A 170 7.73 6.76 -3.31
C SER A 170 6.32 6.37 -2.86
N ILE A 171 5.57 5.61 -3.66
CA ILE A 171 4.22 5.17 -3.26
C ILE A 171 3.96 3.71 -3.62
N LYS A 172 3.22 3.01 -2.74
CA LYS A 172 2.37 1.89 -3.11
C LYS A 172 0.95 2.18 -2.65
N GLN A 173 0.08 2.40 -3.63
CA GLN A 173 -1.33 2.71 -3.40
C GLN A 173 -2.16 1.43 -3.35
N GLY A 174 -3.33 1.51 -2.70
CA GLY A 174 -4.34 0.44 -2.68
C GLY A 174 -5.76 0.99 -2.81
N TRP A 175 -6.57 0.37 -3.67
CA TRP A 175 -7.98 0.70 -3.82
C TRP A 175 -8.83 -0.56 -4.04
N SER A 176 -10.09 -0.53 -3.60
CA SER A 176 -11.04 -1.61 -3.80
C SER A 176 -12.45 -1.13 -3.50
N GLY A 177 -13.45 -1.58 -4.26
CA GLY A 177 -14.87 -1.26 -4.02
C GLY A 177 -15.43 -0.18 -4.93
N PHE A 178 -14.60 0.46 -5.75
CA PHE A 178 -15.04 1.46 -6.74
C PHE A 178 -15.47 0.81 -8.05
N HIS A 179 -16.44 1.41 -8.74
CA HIS A 179 -16.87 0.93 -10.06
C HIS A 179 -15.70 0.88 -11.05
N GLY A 180 -15.46 -0.29 -11.63
CA GLY A 180 -14.34 -0.53 -12.56
C GLY A 180 -13.07 -1.05 -11.87
N SER A 181 -12.97 -1.00 -10.55
CA SER A 181 -11.86 -1.63 -9.83
C SER A 181 -11.97 -3.16 -9.88
N SER A 182 -10.82 -3.83 -9.83
CA SER A 182 -10.75 -5.29 -9.77
C SER A 182 -11.58 -5.84 -8.60
N GLY A 183 -12.34 -6.90 -8.88
CA GLY A 183 -13.25 -7.52 -7.91
C GLY A 183 -14.51 -6.72 -7.57
N TYR A 184 -14.76 -5.57 -8.22
CA TYR A 184 -15.98 -4.79 -7.96
C TYR A 184 -17.24 -5.62 -8.24
N ARG A 185 -18.04 -5.86 -7.19
CA ARG A 185 -19.27 -6.68 -7.20
C ARG A 185 -19.09 -8.12 -7.71
N SER A 186 -17.86 -8.62 -7.86
CA SER A 186 -17.62 -10.01 -8.25
C SER A 186 -17.99 -10.98 -7.12
N ASP A 187 -17.82 -10.54 -5.88
CA ASP A 187 -18.18 -11.29 -4.69
C ASP A 187 -19.65 -11.02 -4.31
N LYS A 188 -20.52 -11.94 -4.72
CA LYS A 188 -21.98 -11.89 -4.45
C LYS A 188 -22.32 -12.30 -3.02
N ALA A 189 -21.40 -12.90 -2.28
CA ALA A 189 -21.59 -13.37 -0.91
C ALA A 189 -20.32 -13.13 -0.09
N LYS A 190 -20.16 -11.90 0.40
CA LYS A 190 -18.98 -11.49 1.17
C LYS A 190 -18.71 -12.47 2.31
N PRO A 191 -17.48 -12.99 2.45
CA PRO A 191 -17.18 -13.91 3.52
C PRO A 191 -17.29 -13.20 4.87
N GLN A 192 -17.51 -13.99 5.93
CA GLN A 192 -17.18 -13.53 7.27
C GLN A 192 -15.67 -13.23 7.30
N SER A 193 -15.34 -11.97 7.57
CA SER A 193 -13.97 -11.46 7.52
C SER A 193 -13.69 -10.61 8.74
N VAL A 194 -12.44 -10.64 9.20
CA VAL A 194 -11.95 -9.74 10.27
C VAL A 194 -11.75 -8.31 9.76
N VAL A 195 -11.57 -8.15 8.45
CA VAL A 195 -11.48 -6.84 7.80
C VAL A 195 -12.78 -6.45 7.12
N ASP A 196 -13.03 -5.15 7.07
CA ASP A 196 -14.15 -4.57 6.32
C ASP A 196 -13.99 -4.82 4.81
N LEU A 197 -14.91 -5.59 4.25
CA LEU A 197 -15.04 -5.85 2.82
C LEU A 197 -16.23 -5.10 2.19
N VAL A 198 -16.92 -4.26 2.97
CA VAL A 198 -18.15 -3.54 2.60
C VAL A 198 -17.87 -2.15 2.08
N ASN A 199 -17.17 -1.35 2.87
CA ASN A 199 -16.84 0.03 2.58
C ASN A 199 -15.74 0.14 1.53
N ASP A 200 -15.71 1.19 0.73
CA ASP A 200 -14.73 1.38 -0.34
C ASP A 200 -13.38 1.77 0.26
N ALA A 201 -12.30 1.10 -0.14
CA ALA A 201 -10.97 1.28 0.42
C ALA A 201 -10.15 2.14 -0.51
N LEU A 202 -9.49 3.16 0.03
CA LEU A 202 -8.49 3.96 -0.68
C LEU A 202 -7.32 4.24 0.27
N HIS A 203 -6.13 3.77 -0.07
CA HIS A 203 -4.99 3.70 0.85
C HIS A 203 -3.78 4.32 0.21
N THR A 204 -3.11 5.22 0.95
CA THR A 204 -1.83 5.77 0.54
C THR A 204 -0.70 5.38 1.47
N THR A 205 0.33 4.75 0.90
CA THR A 205 1.50 4.27 1.64
C THR A 205 2.76 4.54 0.84
N GLY A 206 3.87 4.78 1.53
CA GLY A 206 5.11 5.15 0.85
C GLY A 206 6.10 5.89 1.74
N THR A 207 7.04 6.56 1.08
CA THR A 207 8.08 7.36 1.71
C THR A 207 8.03 8.79 1.21
N VAL A 208 8.52 9.73 2.03
CA VAL A 208 8.54 11.16 1.73
C VAL A 208 9.83 11.78 2.28
N GLY A 209 10.44 12.64 1.47
CA GLY A 209 11.63 13.41 1.82
C GLY A 209 12.91 12.79 1.25
N ALA A 210 14.00 13.56 1.31
CA ALA A 210 15.32 13.07 0.90
C ALA A 210 15.65 11.76 1.61
N ASP A 211 16.28 10.82 0.88
CA ASP A 211 16.71 9.51 1.37
C ASP A 211 15.60 8.70 2.07
N ASP A 212 14.35 8.88 1.63
CA ASP A 212 13.17 8.21 2.17
C ASP A 212 13.00 8.46 3.68
N ARG A 213 13.26 9.68 4.14
CA ARG A 213 13.27 10.02 5.57
C ARG A 213 12.00 9.60 6.31
N SER A 214 10.83 9.98 5.81
CA SER A 214 9.56 9.67 6.46
C SER A 214 8.89 8.49 5.78
N ILE A 215 8.39 7.53 6.56
CA ILE A 215 7.46 6.50 6.10
C ILE A 215 6.05 6.96 6.45
N VAL A 216 5.14 6.92 5.49
CA VAL A 216 3.74 7.34 5.64
C VAL A 216 2.84 6.18 5.27
N ALA A 217 1.88 5.86 6.13
CA ALA A 217 0.84 4.87 5.88
C ALA A 217 -0.52 5.42 6.32
N VAL A 218 -1.43 5.60 5.37
CA VAL A 218 -2.79 6.12 5.55
C VAL A 218 -3.76 5.12 4.92
N PHE A 219 -4.43 4.35 5.75
CA PHE A 219 -5.49 3.44 5.35
C PHE A 219 -6.84 4.09 5.61
N THR A 220 -7.74 4.05 4.63
CA THR A 220 -9.08 4.63 4.77
C THR A 220 -10.17 3.75 4.20
N LEU A 221 -11.33 3.76 4.87
CA LEU A 221 -12.57 3.16 4.41
C LEU A 221 -13.63 4.24 4.29
N HIS A 222 -14.26 4.29 3.12
CA HIS A 222 -15.31 5.23 2.75
C HIS A 222 -16.65 4.49 2.67
N PRO A 223 -17.77 5.13 3.03
CA PRO A 223 -19.09 4.54 2.87
C PRO A 223 -19.26 3.92 1.47
N SER A 224 -19.77 2.69 1.39
CA SER A 224 -19.94 2.01 0.10
C SER A 224 -20.75 2.85 -0.89
N GLY A 225 -20.24 2.96 -2.13
CA GLY A 225 -20.81 3.81 -3.17
C GLY A 225 -20.26 5.24 -3.15
N THR A 226 -19.21 5.52 -2.37
CA THR A 226 -18.53 6.82 -2.41
C THR A 226 -17.87 6.98 -3.79
N PRO A 227 -18.12 8.09 -4.51
CA PRO A 227 -17.44 8.36 -5.77
C PRO A 227 -15.93 8.41 -5.60
N TYR A 228 -15.18 7.88 -6.57
CA TYR A 228 -13.72 7.75 -6.47
C TYR A 228 -13.03 9.10 -6.24
N GLU A 229 -13.47 10.14 -6.93
CA GLU A 229 -12.97 11.51 -6.80
C GLU A 229 -13.20 12.10 -5.41
N GLN A 230 -14.30 11.73 -4.75
CA GLN A 230 -14.57 12.15 -3.38
C GLN A 230 -13.64 11.44 -2.39
N ALA A 231 -13.44 10.12 -2.56
CA ALA A 231 -12.50 9.36 -1.76
C ALA A 231 -11.05 9.86 -1.97
N TYR A 232 -10.67 10.14 -3.21
CA TYR A 232 -9.39 10.75 -3.60
C TYR A 232 -9.16 12.05 -2.82
N ALA A 233 -10.12 12.99 -2.91
CA ALA A 233 -10.01 14.29 -2.24
C ALA A 233 -9.90 14.14 -0.72
N ALA A 234 -10.67 13.22 -0.12
CA ALA A 234 -10.65 12.96 1.31
C ALA A 234 -9.30 12.38 1.78
N VAL A 235 -8.73 11.39 1.08
CA VAL A 235 -7.41 10.82 1.41
C VAL A 235 -6.31 11.86 1.23
N THR A 236 -6.36 12.66 0.17
CA THR A 236 -5.42 13.77 -0.07
C THR A 236 -5.50 14.82 1.03
N GLN A 237 -6.71 15.24 1.43
CA GLN A 237 -6.89 16.20 2.51
C GLN A 237 -6.39 15.66 3.86
N LEU A 238 -6.68 14.40 4.16
CA LEU A 238 -6.19 13.74 5.37
C LEU A 238 -4.66 13.72 5.40
N THR A 239 -4.03 13.31 4.30
CA THR A 239 -2.56 13.27 4.15
C THR A 239 -1.96 14.67 4.25
N ALA A 240 -2.61 15.68 3.67
CA ALA A 240 -2.18 17.07 3.76
C ALA A 240 -2.16 17.59 5.21
N GLY A 241 -3.04 17.09 6.08
CA GLY A 241 -3.07 17.46 7.49
C GLY A 241 -1.96 16.84 8.35
N LEU A 242 -1.22 15.84 7.86
CA LEU A 242 -0.21 15.13 8.63
C LEU A 242 1.09 15.92 8.74
N THR A 243 1.77 15.79 9.88
CA THR A 243 3.18 16.21 9.99
C THR A 243 4.08 15.12 9.41
N VAL A 244 4.79 15.44 8.33
CA VAL A 244 5.67 14.51 7.60
C VAL A 244 7.06 15.14 7.47
N PRO A 245 8.02 14.80 8.36
CA PRO A 245 9.37 15.34 8.34
C PRO A 245 10.08 15.16 6.99
N GLY A 246 10.77 16.20 6.54
CA GLY A 246 11.45 16.20 5.23
C GLY A 246 10.54 16.36 4.01
N GLY A 247 9.21 16.38 4.18
CA GLY A 247 8.28 16.55 3.07
C GLY A 247 8.19 17.99 2.57
N VAL A 248 8.46 18.17 1.27
CA VAL A 248 8.23 19.44 0.56
C VAL A 248 6.87 19.38 -0.12
N ARG A 249 5.94 20.25 0.31
CA ARG A 249 4.55 20.23 -0.15
C ARG A 249 4.37 20.98 -1.46
N VAL A 250 3.44 20.50 -2.29
CA VAL A 250 2.96 21.26 -3.45
C VAL A 250 2.33 22.56 -2.94
N PRO A 251 2.72 23.74 -3.47
CA PRO A 251 2.08 24.99 -3.15
C PRO A 251 0.57 24.91 -3.39
N ALA A 252 -0.23 25.40 -2.46
CA ALA A 252 -1.64 25.59 -2.73
C ALA A 252 -1.76 26.54 -3.94
N SER A 253 -2.30 26.05 -5.06
CA SER A 253 -2.68 26.92 -6.16
C SER A 253 -3.62 27.99 -5.61
N GLY A 254 -3.26 29.26 -5.79
CA GLY A 254 -4.03 30.39 -5.29
C GLY A 254 -5.50 30.29 -5.73
N GLN A 255 -6.40 30.51 -4.77
CA GLN A 255 -7.85 30.57 -4.98
C GLN A 255 -8.24 31.55 -6.08
#